data_AF-A0AB74DYI8-F1
#
_entry.id   AF-A0AB74DYI8-F1
#
_cell.length_a   1.000
_cell.length_b   1.000
_cell.length_c   1.000
_cell.angle_alpha   90.00
_cell.angle_beta   90.00
_cell.angle_gamma   90.00
#
_symmetry.space_group_name_H-M   'P 1'
#
loop_
_entity.id
_entity.type
_entity.pdbx_description
1 polymer ?
#
loop_
_entity_poly.entity_id
_entity_poly.type
_entity_poly.pdbx_seq_one_letter_code
_entity_poly.pdbx_strand_id
1 'polypeptide(L)' 'MIEDFKGTIWYTAPTALRMLMRAGDDIVEKYDLSSLRPILSVGEPLNPAVIKWAKQVYGLTVLATWWMTETG' A
#
# COMPACT_ATOMS: atom_id res chain seq x y z
N MET A 1 4.82 -10.95 -6.57
CA MET A 1 3.76 -11.45 -5.67
C MET A 1 2.36 -11.00 -6.11
N ILE A 2 2.04 -9.70 -6.11
CA ILE A 2 0.68 -9.25 -6.48
C ILE A 2 0.34 -9.67 -7.92
N GLU A 3 1.24 -9.41 -8.87
CA GLU A 3 1.10 -9.84 -10.27
C GLU A 3 0.99 -11.37 -10.40
N ASP A 4 1.94 -12.11 -9.81
CA ASP A 4 2.03 -13.57 -9.93
C ASP A 4 0.79 -14.29 -9.39
N PHE A 5 0.26 -13.83 -8.26
CA PHE A 5 -0.88 -14.46 -7.58
C PHE A 5 -2.20 -13.75 -7.87
N LYS A 6 -2.19 -12.73 -8.74
CA LYS A 6 -3.34 -11.84 -8.99
C LYS A 6 -3.98 -11.35 -7.69
N GLY A 7 -3.14 -10.94 -6.74
CA GLY A 7 -3.55 -10.46 -5.42
C GLY A 7 -4.50 -9.27 -5.56
N THR A 8 -5.63 -9.31 -4.85
CA THR A 8 -6.67 -8.28 -4.94
C THR A 8 -6.62 -7.28 -3.79
N ILE A 9 -6.08 -7.69 -2.63
CA ILE A 9 -5.92 -6.84 -1.44
C ILE A 9 -4.45 -6.85 -1.05
N TRP A 10 -3.89 -5.66 -0.82
CA TRP A 10 -2.56 -5.52 -0.26
C TRP A 10 -2.65 -4.91 1.13
N TYR A 11 -2.32 -5.70 2.16
CA TYR A 11 -2.29 -5.25 3.54
C TYR A 11 -0.85 -5.15 4.05
N THR A 12 -0.42 -3.98 4.50
CA THR A 12 1.00 -3.73 4.82
C THR A 12 1.21 -2.67 5.90
N ALA A 13 2.45 -2.50 6.37
CA ALA A 13 2.81 -1.46 7.33
C ALA A 13 3.10 -0.11 6.64
N PRO A 14 2.83 1.05 7.27
CA PRO A 14 3.19 2.37 6.72
C PRO A 14 4.67 2.50 6.37
N THR A 15 5.55 1.83 7.13
CA THR A 15 7.00 1.82 6.86
C THR A 15 7.33 1.22 5.51
N ALA A 16 6.67 0.14 5.08
CA ALA A 16 6.89 -0.46 3.77
C ALA A 16 6.48 0.50 2.64
N LEU A 17 5.34 1.18 2.80
CA LEU A 17 4.88 2.20 1.84
C LEU A 17 5.86 3.37 1.74
N ARG A 18 6.38 3.85 2.88
CA ARG A 18 7.41 4.92 2.90
C ARG A 18 8.71 4.49 2.22
N MET A 19 9.11 3.23 2.37
CA MET A 19 10.30 2.69 1.70
C MET A 19 10.12 2.65 0.19
N LEU A 20 8.95 2.20 -0.30
CA LEU A 20 8.64 2.18 -1.72
C LEU A 20 8.59 3.60 -2.31
N MET A 21 7.92 4.53 -1.63
CA MET A 21 7.90 5.94 -2.02
C MET A 21 9.31 6.55 -2.13
N ARG A 22 10.27 6.12 -1.28
CA ARG A 22 11.67 6.58 -1.35
C ARG A 22 12.47 5.89 -2.46
N ALA A 23 12.10 4.68 -2.84
CA ALA A 23 12.81 3.89 -3.83
C ALA A 23 12.55 4.38 -5.26
N GLY A 24 11.48 5.14 -5.48
CA GLY A 24 11.12 5.72 -6.77
C GLY A 24 9.82 5.13 -7.33
N ASP A 25 9.12 5.95 -8.12
CA ASP A 25 7.80 5.61 -8.65
C ASP A 25 7.88 4.69 -9.89
N ASP A 26 9.04 4.64 -10.56
CA ASP A 26 9.30 3.82 -11.76
C ASP A 26 9.22 2.31 -11.48
N ILE A 27 9.38 1.91 -10.22
CA ILE A 27 9.31 0.50 -9.82
C ILE A 27 7.91 -0.07 -10.07
N VAL A 28 6.86 0.74 -9.93
CA VAL A 28 5.47 0.30 -10.13
C VAL A 28 5.18 -0.03 -11.58
N GLU A 29 5.80 0.69 -12.52
CA GLU A 29 5.59 0.48 -13.97
C GLU A 29 6.10 -0.88 -14.46
N LYS A 30 6.89 -1.57 -13.63
CA LYS A 30 7.50 -2.88 -13.95
C LYS A 30 6.56 -4.07 -13.68
N TYR A 31 5.37 -3.84 -13.12
CA TYR A 31 4.46 -4.91 -12.68
C TYR A 31 3.00 -4.65 -13.11
N ASP A 32 2.29 -5.71 -13.54
CA ASP A 32 0.83 -5.67 -13.70
C ASP A 32 0.12 -5.76 -12.35
N LEU A 33 -0.39 -4.61 -11.89
CA LEU A 33 -1.17 -4.48 -10.65
C LEU A 33 -2.67 -4.35 -10.89
N SER A 34 -3.17 -4.70 -12.09
CA SER A 34 -4.58 -4.54 -12.47
C SER A 34 -5.58 -5.32 -11.59
N SER A 35 -5.12 -6.37 -10.91
CA SER A 35 -5.93 -7.14 -9.95
C SER A 35 -6.16 -6.40 -8.63
N LEU A 36 -5.28 -5.46 -8.26
CA LEU A 36 -5.29 -4.82 -6.96
C LEU A 36 -6.47 -3.85 -6.82
N ARG A 37 -7.15 -3.89 -5.66
CA ARG A 37 -8.37 -3.12 -5.36
C ARG A 37 -8.15 -2.17 -4.18
N PRO A 38 -8.01 -2.61 -2.91
CA PRO A 38 -7.57 -1.72 -1.85
C PRO A 38 -6.12 -1.96 -1.42
N ILE A 39 -5.48 -0.88 -0.96
CA ILE A 39 -4.27 -0.94 -0.14
C ILE A 39 -4.70 -0.61 1.29
N LEU A 40 -4.44 -1.51 2.22
CA LEU A 40 -4.72 -1.35 3.65
C LEU A 40 -3.41 -1.14 4.40
N SER A 41 -3.43 -0.30 5.42
CA SER A 41 -2.25 0.00 6.22
C SER A 41 -2.50 -0.10 7.71
N VAL A 42 -1.57 -0.70 8.45
CA VAL A 42 -1.71 -1.01 9.89
C VAL A 42 -0.42 -0.83 10.67
N GLY A 43 -0.56 -0.60 11.98
CA GLY A 43 0.50 -0.75 12.98
C GLY A 43 1.10 0.57 13.43
N GLU A 44 1.21 1.55 12.53
CA GLU A 44 1.71 2.90 12.84
C GLU A 44 0.79 3.97 12.22
N PRO A 45 0.88 5.24 12.68
CA PRO A 45 0.18 6.34 12.02
C PRO A 45 0.54 6.47 10.54
N LEU A 46 -0.47 6.48 9.68
CA LEU A 46 -0.32 6.67 8.25
C LEU A 46 -0.12 8.15 7.92
N ASN A 47 1.00 8.48 7.25
CA ASN A 47 1.27 9.84 6.80
C ASN A 47 0.35 10.21 5.61
N PRO A 48 -0.37 11.35 5.63
CA PRO A 48 -1.20 11.81 4.50
C PRO A 48 -0.47 11.91 3.16
N ALA A 49 0.85 12.19 3.16
CA ALA A 49 1.66 12.22 1.95
C ALA A 49 1.72 10.84 1.26
N VAL A 50 1.73 9.75 2.02
CA VAL A 50 1.69 8.38 1.49
C VAL A 50 0.35 8.09 0.82
N ILE A 51 -0.75 8.60 1.38
CA ILE A 51 -2.09 8.45 0.78
C ILE A 51 -2.12 9.17 -0.57
N LYS A 52 -1.64 10.41 -0.62
CA LYS A 52 -1.57 11.20 -1.85
C LYS A 52 -0.67 10.54 -2.90
N TRP A 53 0.53 10.12 -2.50
CA TRP A 53 1.48 9.42 -3.36
C TRP A 53 0.87 8.13 -3.92
N ALA A 54 0.27 7.30 -3.09
CA ALA A 54 -0.32 6.05 -3.54
C ALA A 54 -1.48 6.28 -4.53
N LYS A 55 -2.25 7.36 -4.33
CA LYS A 55 -3.31 7.74 -5.28
C LYS A 55 -2.75 8.16 -6.63
N GLN A 56 -1.57 8.78 -6.66
CA GLN A 56 -0.88 9.19 -7.89
C GLN A 56 -0.22 8.00 -8.60
N VAL A 57 0.47 7.14 -7.84
CA VAL A 57 1.29 6.05 -8.39
C VAL A 57 0.49 4.79 -8.69
N TYR A 58 -0.39 4.37 -7.77
CA TYR A 58 -1.19 3.15 -7.93
C TYR A 58 -2.63 3.44 -8.40
N GLY A 59 -3.09 4.70 -8.39
CA GLY A 59 -4.49 5.04 -8.63
C GLY A 59 -5.43 4.70 -7.45
N LEU A 60 -4.88 4.19 -6.35
CA LEU A 60 -5.63 3.64 -5.21
C LEU A 60 -5.44 4.47 -3.94
N THR A 61 -6.44 4.48 -3.07
CA THR A 61 -6.35 5.12 -1.76
C THR A 61 -5.87 4.11 -0.73
N VAL A 62 -4.89 4.49 0.10
CA VAL A 62 -4.47 3.69 1.25
C VAL A 62 -5.43 3.94 2.41
N LEU A 63 -6.06 2.89 2.92
CA LEU A 63 -6.97 2.96 4.07
C LEU A 63 -6.22 2.52 5.32
N ALA A 64 -6.22 3.38 6.34
CA ALA A 64 -5.66 3.04 7.63
C ALA A 64 -6.63 2.17 8.43
N THR A 65 -6.15 1.03 8.91
CA THR A 65 -6.83 0.20 9.88
C THR A 65 -6.12 0.34 11.22
N TRP A 66 -6.90 0.34 12.30
CA TRP A 66 -6.37 0.39 13.65
C TRP A 66 -6.83 -0.85 14.42
N TRP A 67 -5.86 -1.58 14.96
CA TRP A 67 -6.06 -2.64 15.94
C TRP A 67 -4.71 -2.90 16.64
N MET A 68 -4.79 -3.56 17.79
CA MET A 68 -3.68 -4.12 18.55
C MET A 68 -3.94 -5.60 18.81
N THR A 69 -2.90 -6.36 19.18
CA THR A 69 -3.03 -7.78 19.56
C THR A 69 -4.11 -7.99 20.64
N GLU A 70 -4.31 -7.04 21.54
CA GLU A 70 -5.30 -7.10 22.62
C GLU A 70 -6.73 -6.80 22.16
N THR A 71 -6.91 -6.30 20.94
CA THR A 71 -8.23 -5.97 20.35
C THR A 71 -8.69 -6.99 19.30
N GLY A 72 -7.93 -8.09 19.14
CA GLY A 72 -8.21 -9.18 18.21
C GLY A 72 -7.38 -10.42 18.50
#